data_AF-A0A966EWL6-F1
#
_entry.id   AF-A0A966EWL6-F1
#
_cell.length_a   1.000
_cell.length_b   1.000
_cell.length_c   1.000
_cell.angle_alpha   90.00
_cell.angle_beta   90.00
_cell.angle_gamma   90.00
#
_symmetry.space_group_name_H-M   'P 1'
#
loop_
_entity.id
_entity.type
_entity.pdbx_description
1 polymer ?
#
loop_
_entity_poly.entity_id
_entity_poly.type
_entity_poly.pdbx_seq_one_letter_code
_entity_poly.pdbx_strand_id
1 'polypeptide(L)' 'KAWDELMLKGKAPATASCKSPTDQVMALAKKLRVNGTPNLIFADGTQVPGYLPAAELEKHLNASK' A
#
# COMPACT_ATOMS: atom_id res chain seq x y z
N LYS A 1 7.02 -5.59 -11.91
CA LYS A 1 8.17 -5.18 -12.77
C LYS A 1 8.53 -3.70 -12.64
N ALA A 2 7.72 -2.73 -13.12
CA ALA A 2 8.10 -1.31 -13.06
C ALA A 2 8.36 -0.82 -11.61
N TRP A 3 7.51 -1.23 -10.67
CA TRP A 3 7.67 -0.96 -9.24
C TRP A 3 8.96 -1.57 -8.67
N ASP A 4 9.22 -2.85 -8.94
CA ASP A 4 10.42 -3.55 -8.43
C ASP A 4 11.71 -2.94 -9.00
N GLU A 5 11.71 -2.55 -10.27
CA GLU A 5 12.86 -1.86 -10.89
C GLU A 5 13.12 -0.50 -10.24
N LEU A 6 12.07 0.25 -9.90
CA LEU A 6 12.22 1.51 -9.17
C LEU A 6 12.72 1.28 -7.74
N MET A 7 12.02 0.45 -6.97
CA MET A 7 12.26 0.30 -5.53
C MET A 7 13.55 -0.45 -5.20
N LEU A 8 13.91 -1.47 -6.00
CA LEU A 8 15.07 -2.33 -5.72
C LEU A 8 16.31 -1.94 -6.51
N LYS A 9 16.14 -1.30 -7.68
CA LYS A 9 17.24 -0.99 -8.60
C LYS A 9 17.39 0.50 -8.89
N GLY A 10 16.53 1.37 -8.34
CA GLY A 10 16.57 2.81 -8.56
C GLY A 10 16.27 3.25 -10.00
N LYS A 11 15.71 2.35 -10.83
CA LYS A 11 15.45 2.64 -12.24
C LYS A 11 14.05 3.22 -12.40
N ALA A 12 13.99 4.51 -12.72
CA ALA A 12 12.72 5.19 -12.99
C ALA A 12 11.96 4.53 -14.16
N PRO A 13 10.63 4.33 -14.03
CA PRO A 13 9.83 3.82 -15.14
C PRO A 13 9.78 4.84 -16.27
N ALA A 14 9.69 4.35 -17.51
CA ALA A 14 9.45 5.21 -18.66
C ALA A 14 8.12 5.95 -18.52
N THR A 15 8.06 7.18 -19.03
CA THR A 15 6.81 7.94 -19.07
C THR A 15 5.78 7.20 -19.91
N ALA A 16 4.59 7.00 -19.36
CA ALA A 16 3.46 6.40 -20.04
C ALA A 16 2.21 7.23 -19.77
N SER A 17 1.31 7.29 -20.75
CA SER A 17 -0.02 7.87 -20.60
C SER A 17 -1.05 6.75 -20.68
N CYS A 18 -1.74 6.51 -19.58
CA CYS A 18 -2.84 5.56 -19.49
C CYS A 18 -3.84 6.05 -18.45
N LYS A 19 -5.07 5.56 -18.52
CA LYS A 19 -6.06 5.81 -17.48
C LYS A 19 -5.66 5.01 -16.24
N SER A 20 -5.27 5.69 -15.16
CA SER A 20 -5.00 5.07 -13.86
C SER A 20 -6.07 5.47 -12.83
N PRO A 21 -6.42 4.60 -11.87
CA PRO A 21 -7.40 4.92 -10.83
C PRO A 21 -6.78 5.65 -9.63
N THR A 22 -5.64 6.34 -9.77
CA THR A 22 -4.91 6.94 -8.64
C THR A 22 -5.77 7.92 -7.86
N ASP A 23 -6.59 8.74 -8.53
CA ASP A 23 -7.51 9.67 -7.85
C ASP A 23 -8.57 8.95 -7.02
N GLN A 24 -9.04 7.78 -7.47
CA GLN A 24 -10.01 6.97 -6.73
C GLN A 24 -9.34 6.36 -5.48
N VAL A 25 -8.10 5.90 -5.59
CA VAL A 25 -7.31 5.40 -4.46
C VAL A 25 -7.06 6.52 -3.45
N MET A 26 -6.72 7.74 -3.90
CA MET A 26 -6.53 8.90 -3.04
C MET A 26 -7.83 9.34 -2.33
N ALA A 27 -8.96 9.30 -3.03
CA ALA A 27 -10.27 9.59 -2.43
C ALA A 27 -10.63 8.55 -1.35
N LEU A 28 -10.36 7.28 -1.63
CA LEU A 28 -10.55 6.20 -0.65
C LEU A 28 -9.65 6.39 0.58
N ALA A 29 -8.37 6.73 0.38
CA ALA A 29 -7.43 7.00 1.46
C ALA A 29 -7.93 8.12 2.39
N LYS A 30 -8.45 9.22 1.83
CA LYS A 30 -9.07 10.31 2.61
C LYS A 30 -10.29 9.83 3.40
N LYS A 31 -11.18 9.05 2.77
CA LYS A 31 -12.37 8.48 3.43
C LYS A 31 -12.00 7.57 4.60
N LEU A 32 -10.92 6.80 4.46
CA LEU A 32 -10.39 5.90 5.49
C LEU A 32 -9.39 6.59 6.44
N ARG A 33 -9.30 7.92 6.41
CA ARG A 33 -8.46 8.74 7.30
C ARG A 33 -6.98 8.31 7.29
N VAL A 34 -6.47 7.90 6.13
CA VAL A 34 -5.05 7.60 5.93
C VAL A 34 -4.27 8.93 5.91
N ASN A 35 -3.45 9.15 6.94
CA ASN A 35 -2.70 10.41 7.13
C ASN A 35 -1.19 10.27 6.85
N GLY A 36 -0.70 9.07 6.53
CA GLY A 36 0.72 8.81 6.28
C GLY A 36 0.94 7.46 5.61
N THR A 37 2.12 7.26 5.04
CA THR A 37 2.53 6.01 4.40
C THR A 37 3.78 5.42 5.07
N PRO A 38 3.90 4.08 5.15
CA PRO A 38 2.89 3.08 4.77
C PRO A 38 1.68 3.08 5.73
N ASN A 39 0.54 2.53 5.28
CA ASN A 39 -0.66 2.32 6.09
C ASN A 39 -1.34 1.03 5.61
N LEU A 40 -1.52 0.06 6.51
CA LEU A 40 -2.06 -1.26 6.21
C LEU A 40 -3.55 -1.31 6.60
N ILE A 41 -4.36 -1.95 5.76
CA ILE A 41 -5.78 -2.20 6.01
C ILE A 41 -6.00 -3.69 5.73
N PHE A 42 -6.35 -4.44 6.77
CA PHE A 42 -6.55 -5.88 6.73
C PHE A 42 -7.99 -6.23 6.29
N ALA A 43 -8.20 -7.49 5.90
CA ALA A 43 -9.48 -7.97 5.37
C ALA A 43 -10.64 -7.89 6.39
N ASP A 44 -10.32 -7.96 7.67
CA ASP A 44 -11.25 -7.80 8.79
C ASP A 44 -11.58 -6.32 9.10
N GLY A 45 -10.97 -5.37 8.37
CA GLY A 45 -11.12 -3.93 8.57
C GLY A 45 -10.15 -3.34 9.59
N THR A 46 -9.29 -4.15 10.22
CA THR A 46 -8.23 -3.65 11.10
C THR A 46 -7.29 -2.75 10.30
N GLN A 47 -7.00 -1.56 10.82
CA GLN A 47 -6.10 -0.60 10.18
C GLN A 47 -4.86 -0.37 11.07
N VAL A 48 -3.68 -0.52 10.47
CA VAL A 48 -2.40 -0.28 11.13
C VAL A 48 -1.69 0.87 10.40
N PRO A 49 -1.63 2.08 11.01
CA PRO A 49 -0.87 3.19 10.45
C PRO A 49 0.63 2.96 10.65
N GLY A 50 1.42 3.28 9.62
CA GLY A 50 2.87 3.17 9.68
C GLY A 50 3.40 1.81 9.27
N TYR A 51 4.72 1.67 9.44
CA TYR A 51 5.46 0.44 9.16
C TYR A 51 5.12 -0.64 10.19
N LEU A 52 4.98 -1.88 9.71
CA LEU A 52 4.77 -3.06 10.53
C LEU A 52 5.87 -4.09 10.24
N PRO A 53 6.61 -4.58 11.25
CA PRO A 53 7.60 -5.63 11.05
C PRO A 53 6.98 -6.91 10.50
N ALA A 54 7.74 -7.66 9.70
CA ALA A 54 7.26 -8.87 9.03
C ALA A 54 6.63 -9.89 10.02
N ALA A 55 7.27 -10.13 11.16
CA ALA A 55 6.75 -11.07 12.16
C ALA A 55 5.37 -10.66 12.74
N GLU A 56 5.06 -9.37 12.79
CA GLU A 56 3.77 -8.87 13.27
C GLU A 56 2.73 -8.86 12.14
N LEU A 57 3.14 -8.46 10.93
CA LEU A 57 2.32 -8.59 9.72
C LEU A 57 1.80 -10.03 9.54
N GLU A 58 2.68 -11.01 9.66
CA GLU A 58 2.33 -12.43 9.56
C GLU A 58 1.30 -12.85 10.62
N LYS A 59 1.34 -12.30 11.83
CA LYS A 59 0.33 -12.58 12.86
C LYS A 59 -1.05 -12.07 12.42
N HIS A 60 -1.13 -10.84 11.92
CA HIS A 60 -2.39 -10.29 11.42
C HIS A 60 -2.93 -11.09 10.24
N LEU A 61 -2.07 -11.43 9.26
CA LEU A 61 -2.49 -12.19 8.07
C LEU A 61 -2.98 -13.60 8.41
N ASN A 62 -2.39 -14.25 9.41
CA ASN A 62 -2.80 -15.60 9.84
C ASN A 62 -3.99 -15.61 10.81
N ALA A 63 -4.31 -14.48 11.45
CA ALA A 63 -5.45 -14.35 12.36
C ALA A 63 -6.80 -14.22 11.61
N SER A 64 -6.79 -13.76 10.36
CA SER A 64 -8.00 -13.59 9.53
C SER A 64 -8.38 -14.83 8.70
N LYS A 65 -7.97 -16.04 9.14
CA LYS A 65 -8.38 -17.32 8.52
C LYS A 65 -9.71 -17.82 9.07
#